data_AF-A0AAD7D1R4-F1
#
_entry.id   AF-A0AAD7D1R4-F1
#
_cell.length_a   1.000
_cell.length_b   1.000
_cell.length_c   1.000
_cell.angle_alpha   90.00
_cell.angle_beta   90.00
_cell.angle_gamma   90.00
#
_symmetry.space_group_name_H-M   'P 1'
#
loop_
_entity.id
_entity.type
_entity.pdbx_description
1 polymer ?
#
loop_
_entity_poly.entity_id
_entity_poly.type
_entity_poly.pdbx_seq_one_letter_code
_entity_poly.pdbx_strand_id
1 'polypeptide(L)'
;PAAHPRQTSVDQETSQQLEQRLKQRPDKADLIERNILKGNDKGISPSLVATKEKLQRSQLEDHLANALAQRPRREELVQKGVLKGA
;
A
#
# COMPACT_ATOMS: atom_id res chain seq x y z
N PRO A 1 -20.37 6.69 50.65
CA PRO A 1 -19.13 6.29 49.92
C PRO A 1 -18.79 7.40 48.91
N ALA A 2 -17.59 7.98 48.98
CA ALA A 2 -17.21 9.18 48.24
C ALA A 2 -16.92 8.90 46.76
N ALA A 3 -17.51 9.71 45.88
CA ALA A 3 -17.23 9.70 44.44
C ALA A 3 -15.78 10.15 44.18
N HIS A 4 -15.08 9.43 43.33
CA HIS A 4 -13.69 9.74 42.96
C HIS A 4 -13.70 10.95 42.01
N PRO A 5 -12.82 11.96 42.18
CA PRO A 5 -12.79 13.12 41.29
C PRO A 5 -12.39 12.68 39.87
N ARG A 6 -13.15 13.14 38.86
CA ARG A 6 -12.77 12.98 37.44
C ARG A 6 -11.46 13.73 37.22
N GLN A 7 -10.38 13.01 37.03
CA GLN A 7 -9.12 13.57 36.56
C GLN A 7 -9.38 14.21 35.20
N THR A 8 -9.02 15.49 35.03
CA THR A 8 -9.13 16.20 33.76
C THR A 8 -8.29 15.45 32.73
N SER A 9 -8.97 14.94 31.71
CA SER A 9 -8.63 13.71 30.99
C SER A 9 -7.45 13.80 29.99
N VAL A 10 -6.73 14.91 29.86
CA VAL A 10 -5.62 15.04 28.91
C VAL A 10 -4.59 16.05 29.43
N ASP A 11 -3.31 15.65 29.48
CA ASP A 11 -2.20 16.55 29.79
C ASP A 11 -2.07 17.68 28.76
N GLN A 12 -1.77 18.89 29.23
CA GLN A 12 -1.70 20.09 28.37
C GLN A 12 -0.61 19.97 27.28
N GLU A 13 0.50 19.31 27.60
CA GLU A 13 1.56 19.00 26.65
C GLU A 13 1.07 18.08 25.53
N THR A 14 0.34 17.02 25.87
CA THR A 14 -0.27 16.09 24.91
C THR A 14 -1.21 16.81 23.95
N SER A 15 -1.96 17.79 24.46
CA SER A 15 -2.85 18.63 23.64
C SER A 15 -2.07 19.48 22.63
N GLN A 16 -0.99 20.13 23.07
CA GLN A 16 -0.14 20.94 22.19
C GLN A 16 0.56 20.09 21.12
N GLN A 17 1.07 18.91 21.48
CA GLN A 17 1.69 17.99 20.52
C GLN A 17 0.69 17.50 19.47
N LEU A 18 -0.54 17.18 19.87
CA LEU A 18 -1.60 16.77 18.95
C LEU A 18 -1.94 17.89 17.96
N GLU A 19 -2.11 19.12 18.43
CA GLU A 19 -2.37 20.27 17.56
C GLU A 19 -1.28 20.46 16.51
N GLN A 20 -0.02 20.32 16.89
CA GLN A 20 1.10 20.43 15.95
C GLN A 20 1.06 19.32 14.88
N ARG A 21 0.75 18.08 15.27
CA ARG A 21 0.65 16.94 14.33
C ARG A 21 -0.54 17.09 13.38
N LEU A 22 -1.67 17.62 13.86
CA LEU A 22 -2.84 17.88 13.02
C LEU A 22 -2.58 18.96 11.96
N LYS A 23 -1.79 20.00 12.30
CA LYS A 23 -1.38 21.04 11.33
C LYS A 23 -0.50 20.48 10.20
N GLN A 24 0.27 19.43 10.48
CA GLN A 24 1.19 18.80 9.52
C GLN A 24 0.62 17.50 8.93
N ARG A 25 -0.69 17.25 9.10
CA ARG A 25 -1.32 16.01 8.66
C ARG A 25 -1.25 15.89 7.13
N PRO A 26 -0.60 14.84 6.59
CA PRO A 26 -0.53 14.64 5.14
C PRO A 26 -1.91 14.34 4.54
N ASP A 27 -2.07 14.68 3.27
CA ASP A 27 -3.28 14.36 2.52
C ASP A 27 -3.33 12.87 2.15
N LYS A 28 -4.53 12.39 1.85
CA LYS A 28 -4.71 10.99 1.41
C LYS A 28 -3.86 10.66 0.18
N ALA A 29 -3.72 11.60 -0.75
CA ALA A 29 -2.94 11.41 -1.97
C ALA A 29 -1.45 11.18 -1.64
N ASP A 30 -0.87 11.97 -0.74
CA ASP A 30 0.52 11.83 -0.30
C ASP A 30 0.79 10.46 0.32
N LEU A 31 -0.16 9.95 1.10
CA LEU A 31 -0.05 8.63 1.70
C LEU A 31 -0.13 7.52 0.66
N ILE A 32 -0.87 7.71 -0.43
CA ILE A 32 -0.93 6.76 -1.55
C ILE A 32 0.37 6.78 -2.33
N GLU A 33 0.89 7.96 -2.65
CA GLU A 33 2.16 8.13 -3.36
C GLU A 33 3.32 7.49 -2.59
N ARG A 34 3.34 7.66 -1.26
CA ARG A 34 4.31 7.04 -0.36
C ARG A 34 4.07 5.54 -0.12
N ASN A 35 3.11 4.92 -0.80
CA ASN A 35 2.72 3.52 -0.63
C ASN A 35 2.31 3.12 0.80
N ILE A 36 1.87 4.10 1.61
CA ILE A 36 1.35 3.88 2.96
C ILE A 36 -0.11 3.45 2.90
N LEU A 37 -0.94 4.21 2.16
CA LEU A 37 -2.32 3.83 1.84
C LEU A 37 -2.38 3.22 0.44
N LYS A 38 -3.28 2.28 0.23
CA LYS A 38 -3.46 1.68 -1.09
C LYS A 38 -4.42 2.54 -1.89
N GLY A 39 -3.97 2.99 -3.06
CA GLY A 39 -4.69 3.97 -3.89
C GLY A 39 -6.03 3.49 -4.44
N ASN A 40 -6.30 2.19 -4.31
CA ASN A 40 -7.28 1.46 -5.12
C ASN A 40 -8.56 1.12 -4.31
N ASP A 41 -8.76 1.76 -3.16
CA ASP A 41 -9.74 1.33 -2.14
C ASP A 41 -11.05 2.13 -2.19
N LYS A 42 -11.30 2.91 -3.26
CA LYS A 42 -12.60 3.57 -3.43
C LYS A 42 -13.70 2.50 -3.49
N GLY A 43 -14.55 2.47 -2.47
CA GLY A 43 -15.66 1.51 -2.34
C GLY A 43 -15.33 0.22 -1.59
N ILE A 44 -14.11 0.06 -1.05
CA ILE A 44 -13.71 -1.14 -0.31
C ILE A 44 -13.61 -0.83 1.17
N SER A 45 -14.18 -1.70 2.01
CA SER A 45 -14.07 -1.58 3.46
C SER A 45 -12.60 -1.66 3.91
N PRO A 46 -12.16 -0.83 4.88
CA PRO A 46 -10.79 -0.89 5.41
C PRO A 46 -10.35 -2.28 5.87
N SER A 47 -11.28 -3.07 6.40
CA SER A 47 -11.03 -4.45 6.83
C SER A 47 -10.69 -5.43 5.69
N LEU A 48 -11.10 -5.13 4.46
CA LEU A 48 -10.91 -6.00 3.29
C LEU A 48 -9.69 -5.65 2.44
N VAL A 49 -9.09 -4.48 2.66
CA VAL A 49 -7.95 -3.99 1.85
C VAL A 49 -6.80 -5.00 1.88
N ALA A 50 -6.41 -5.47 3.06
CA ALA A 50 -5.32 -6.44 3.21
C ALA A 50 -5.58 -7.75 2.45
N THR A 51 -6.81 -8.27 2.52
CA THR A 51 -7.21 -9.50 1.82
C THR A 51 -7.20 -9.31 0.30
N LYS A 52 -7.70 -8.17 -0.18
CA LYS A 52 -7.65 -7.80 -1.61
C LYS A 52 -6.21 -7.73 -2.09
N GLU A 53 -5.31 -7.06 -1.36
CA GLU A 53 -3.90 -6.96 -1.75
C GLU A 53 -3.23 -8.33 -1.84
N LYS A 54 -3.49 -9.20 -0.87
CA LYS A 54 -2.97 -10.57 -0.89
C LYS A 54 -3.44 -11.32 -2.13
N LEU A 55 -4.71 -11.18 -2.49
CA LEU A 55 -5.26 -11.79 -3.71
C LEU A 55 -4.62 -11.21 -4.98
N GLN A 56 -4.51 -9.89 -5.08
CA GLN A 56 -3.90 -9.21 -6.23
C GLN A 56 -2.44 -9.65 -6.41
N ARG A 57 -1.69 -9.78 -5.31
CA ARG A 57 -0.32 -10.28 -5.34
C ARG A 57 -0.25 -11.73 -5.83
N SER A 58 -1.09 -12.62 -5.30
CA SER A 58 -1.13 -14.03 -5.73
C SER A 58 -1.42 -14.14 -7.23
N GLN A 59 -2.41 -13.40 -7.72
CA GLN A 59 -2.75 -13.37 -9.15
C GLN A 59 -1.59 -12.88 -10.02
N LEU A 60 -0.85 -11.87 -9.55
CA LEU A 60 0.32 -11.36 -10.25
C LEU A 60 1.47 -12.38 -10.25
N GLU A 61 1.69 -13.07 -9.14
CA GLU A 61 2.69 -14.14 -9.02
C GLU A 61 2.37 -15.28 -10.00
N ASP A 62 1.12 -15.75 -10.06
CA ASP A 62 0.68 -16.79 -10.99
C ASP A 62 0.85 -16.35 -12.46
N HIS A 63 0.44 -15.12 -12.78
CA HIS A 63 0.58 -14.59 -14.13
C HIS A 63 2.06 -14.47 -14.55
N LEU A 64 2.90 -13.97 -13.64
CA LEU A 64 4.35 -13.87 -13.88
C LEU A 64 4.99 -15.24 -14.08
N ALA A 65 4.61 -16.23 -13.26
CA ALA A 65 5.10 -17.60 -13.39
C ALA A 65 4.80 -18.19 -14.77
N ASN A 66 3.56 -18.01 -15.26
CA ASN A 66 3.16 -18.44 -16.60
C ASN A 66 3.94 -17.73 -17.71
N ALA A 67 4.12 -16.42 -17.61
CA ALA A 67 4.88 -15.63 -18.58
C ALA A 67 6.36 -16.03 -18.63
N LEU A 68 6.95 -16.34 -17.47
CA LEU A 68 8.32 -16.81 -17.37
C LEU A 68 8.48 -18.24 -17.91
N ALA A 69 7.50 -19.12 -17.70
CA ALA A 69 7.51 -20.47 -18.24
C ALA A 69 7.49 -20.48 -19.78
N GLN A 70 6.79 -19.52 -20.39
CA GLN A 70 6.70 -19.35 -21.84
C GLN A 70 7.76 -18.40 -22.41
N ARG A 71 8.79 -18.04 -21.63
CA ARG A 71 9.81 -17.08 -22.04
C ARG A 71 10.55 -17.58 -23.28
N PRO A 72 10.51 -16.86 -24.43
CA PRO A 72 11.19 -17.26 -25.65
C PRO A 72 12.70 -17.35 -25.45
N ARG A 73 13.34 -18.32 -26.10
CA ARG A 73 14.79 -18.42 -26.10
C ARG A 73 15.42 -17.32 -26.95
N ARG A 74 16.72 -17.10 -26.76
CA ARG A 74 17.47 -16.06 -27.48
C ARG A 74 17.40 -16.27 -28.98
N GLU A 75 17.52 -17.51 -29.44
CA GLU A 75 17.54 -17.88 -30.85
C GLU A 75 16.20 -17.52 -31.51
N GLU A 76 15.08 -17.77 -30.83
CA GLU A 76 13.74 -17.40 -31.28
C GLU A 76 13.59 -15.87 -31.40
N LEU A 77 14.19 -15.12 -30.46
CA LEU A 77 14.17 -13.65 -30.50
C LEU A 77 15.03 -13.08 -31.64
N VAL A 78 16.15 -13.73 -31.98
CA VAL A 78 16.97 -13.37 -33.16
C VAL A 78 16.20 -13.66 -34.45
N GLN A 79 15.56 -14.84 -34.55
CA GLN A 79 14.73 -15.19 -35.72
C GLN A 79 13.56 -14.22 -35.91
N LYS A 80 12.95 -13.77 -34.81
CA LYS A 80 11.87 -12.76 -34.83
C LYS A 80 12.38 -11.33 -35.10
N GLY A 81 13.68 -11.11 -35.27
CA GLY A 81 14.29 -9.81 -35.52
C GLY A 81 14.29 -8.85 -34.32
N VAL A 82 13.94 -9.34 -33.13
CA VAL A 82 13.92 -8.55 -31.88
C VAL A 82 15.33 -8.35 -31.34
N LEU A 83 16.17 -9.39 -31.42
CA LEU A 83 17.59 -9.31 -31.07
C LEU A 83 18.43 -9.35 -32.36
N LYS A 84 19.51 -8.56 -32.40
CA LYS A 84 20.53 -8.72 -33.44
C LYS A 84 21.40 -9.92 -33.09
N GLY A 85 21.63 -10.80 -34.07
CA GLY A 85 22.69 -11.82 -33.95
C GLY A 85 24.02 -11.11 -33.76
N ALA A 86 24.82 -11.59 -32.80
CA ALA A 86 26.21 -11.17 -32.68
C ALA A 86 27.02 -11.74 -33.85
#